data_AF-A0A933G293-F1
#
_entry.id   AF-A0A933G293-F1
#
_cell.length_a   1.000
_cell.length_b   1.000
_cell.length_c   1.000
_cell.angle_alpha   90.00
_cell.angle_beta   90.00
_cell.angle_gamma   90.00
#
_symmetry.space_group_name_H-M   'P 1'
#
loop_
_entity.id
_entity.type
_entity.pdbx_description
1 polymer ?
#
loop_
_entity_poly.entity_id
_entity_poly.type
_entity_poly.pdbx_seq_one_letter_code
_entity_poly.pdbx_strand_id
1 'polypeptide(L)'
;MMQVIGDVKCYHCGHISGQVVGSRGSRGDRLVLQSFRPRPGYRGDIPGPGDRLLCERCQGPVYLEDLKPLPVEPVLMVETKPKRRSAKTRAA
;
A
#
# COMPACT_ATOMS: atom_id res chain seq x y z
N MET A 1 3.85 -10.85 -12.81
CA MET A 1 3.40 -10.62 -11.42
C MET A 1 2.04 -9.97 -11.48
N MET A 2 1.08 -10.44 -10.68
CA MET A 2 -0.29 -9.89 -10.66
C MET A 2 -0.46 -9.18 -9.32
N GLN A 3 -0.87 -7.92 -9.31
CA GLN A 3 -1.26 -7.27 -8.05
C GLN A 3 -2.72 -7.65 -7.73
N VAL A 4 -3.02 -7.73 -6.45
CA VAL A 4 -4.38 -7.94 -5.94
C VAL A 4 -4.69 -6.87 -4.91
N ILE A 5 -5.94 -6.42 -4.89
CA ILE A 5 -6.46 -5.51 -3.87
C ILE A 5 -7.62 -6.20 -3.14
N GLY A 6 -7.71 -6.02 -1.82
CA GLY A 6 -8.83 -6.50 -1.02
C GLY A 6 -9.26 -5.48 0.02
N ASP A 7 -10.55 -5.49 0.34
CA ASP A 7 -11.15 -4.65 1.36
C ASP A 7 -10.87 -5.22 2.75
N VAL A 8 -10.53 -4.36 3.70
CA VAL A 8 -10.34 -4.73 5.11
C VAL A 8 -11.66 -4.56 5.84
N LYS A 9 -12.41 -5.66 5.99
CA LYS A 9 -13.75 -5.67 6.59
C LYS A 9 -13.74 -6.25 8.00
N CYS A 10 -14.47 -5.59 8.90
CA CYS A 10 -14.63 -6.04 10.27
C CYS A 10 -15.59 -7.22 10.37
N TYR A 11 -15.17 -8.26 11.10
CA TYR A 11 -16.01 -9.42 11.38
C TYR A 11 -17.22 -9.10 12.26
N HIS A 12 -17.10 -8.13 13.19
CA HIS A 12 -18.17 -7.83 14.15
C HIS A 12 -19.20 -6.83 13.65
N CYS A 13 -18.77 -5.73 13.03
CA CYS A 13 -19.67 -4.64 12.65
C CYS A 13 -19.80 -4.44 11.14
N GLY A 14 -19.11 -5.25 10.33
CA GLY A 14 -19.12 -5.15 8.86
C GLY A 14 -18.45 -3.90 8.29
N HIS A 15 -17.87 -3.03 9.12
CA HIS A 15 -17.24 -1.79 8.67
C HIS A 15 -15.97 -2.08 7.87
N ILE A 16 -15.83 -1.42 6.71
CA ILE A 16 -14.61 -1.44 5.90
C ILE A 16 -13.71 -0.31 6.36
N SER A 17 -12.50 -0.63 6.82
CA SER A 17 -11.54 0.37 7.33
C SER A 17 -10.59 0.90 6.24
N GLY A 18 -10.46 0.18 5.13
CA GLY A 18 -9.56 0.52 4.03
C GLY A 18 -9.32 -0.69 3.13
N GLN A 19 -8.20 -0.68 2.42
CA GLN A 19 -7.83 -1.71 1.45
C GLN A 19 -6.39 -2.15 1.66
N VAL A 20 -6.02 -3.36 1.25
CA VAL A 20 -4.63 -3.83 1.21
C VAL A 20 -4.28 -4.26 -0.20
N VAL A 21 -3.09 -3.88 -0.66
CA VAL A 21 -2.58 -4.25 -1.99
C VAL A 21 -1.44 -5.25 -1.84
N GLY A 22 -1.55 -6.43 -2.44
CA GLY A 22 -0.51 -7.46 -2.40
C GLY A 22 -0.07 -7.89 -3.80
N SER A 23 1.12 -8.47 -3.89
CA SER A 23 1.55 -9.19 -5.08
C SER A 23 1.13 -10.65 -4.99
N ARG A 24 0.73 -11.23 -6.12
CA ARG A 24 0.41 -12.65 -6.28
C ARG A 24 1.30 -13.18 -7.41
N GLY A 25 2.30 -14.00 -7.08
CA GLY A 25 3.11 -14.64 -8.12
C GLY A 25 4.48 -15.21 -7.73
N SER A 26 5.11 -14.76 -6.65
CA SER A 26 6.45 -15.26 -6.27
C SER A 26 6.44 -15.88 -4.87
N ARG A 27 7.16 -17.01 -4.67
CA ARG A 27 7.35 -17.61 -3.34
C ARG A 27 7.98 -16.57 -2.42
N GLY A 28 7.19 -15.98 -1.53
CA GLY A 28 7.60 -14.87 -0.66
C GLY A 28 6.63 -13.69 -0.67
N ASP A 29 5.80 -13.56 -1.70
CA ASP A 29 4.80 -12.48 -1.80
C ASP A 29 3.65 -12.73 -0.82
N ARG A 30 3.70 -12.04 0.31
CA ARG A 30 2.61 -12.01 1.29
C ARG A 30 1.81 -10.74 1.09
N LEU A 31 0.49 -10.81 1.29
CA LEU A 31 -0.31 -9.63 1.61
C LEU A 31 0.22 -9.06 2.92
N VAL A 32 1.07 -8.03 2.83
CA VAL A 32 1.69 -7.38 3.98
C VAL A 32 0.81 -6.24 4.45
N LEU A 33 0.60 -6.14 5.76
CA LEU A 33 -0.14 -5.03 6.37
C LEU A 33 0.45 -3.66 6.05
N GLN A 34 1.74 -3.59 5.70
CA GLN A 34 2.42 -2.37 5.29
C GLN A 34 1.84 -1.73 4.01
N SER A 35 1.07 -2.46 3.22
CA SER A 35 0.36 -1.92 2.05
C SER A 35 -1.09 -1.55 2.34
N PHE A 36 -1.46 -1.42 3.62
CA PHE A 36 -2.76 -0.92 4.03
C PHE A 36 -2.94 0.53 3.56
N ARG A 37 -4.02 0.75 2.83
CA ARG A 37 -4.50 2.03 2.34
C ARG A 37 -5.79 2.37 3.09
N PRO A 38 -5.74 3.28 4.08
CA PRO A 38 -6.93 3.64 4.84
C PRO A 38 -7.98 4.29 3.93
N ARG A 39 -9.25 4.08 4.26
CA ARG A 39 -10.35 4.76 3.54
C ARG A 39 -10.32 6.27 3.80
N PRO A 40 -10.96 7.09 2.95
CA PRO A 40 -11.15 8.51 3.24
C PRO A 40 -11.84 8.74 4.59
N GLY A 41 -11.23 9.60 5.41
CA GLY A 41 -11.74 9.92 6.75
C GLY A 41 -11.47 8.86 7.82
N TYR A 42 -10.54 7.93 7.59
CA TYR A 42 -10.03 7.01 8.60
C TYR A 42 -9.40 7.78 9.77
N ARG A 43 -9.76 7.41 11.00
CA ARG A 43 -9.32 8.06 12.25
C ARG A 43 -8.42 7.20 13.13
N GLY A 44 -8.15 5.96 12.73
CA GLY A 44 -7.27 5.06 13.48
C GLY A 44 -5.79 5.33 13.21
N ASP A 45 -4.93 4.68 14.00
CA ASP A 45 -3.51 4.65 13.75
C ASP A 45 -3.18 3.72 12.57
N ILE A 46 -2.22 4.11 11.74
CA ILE A 46 -1.73 3.24 10.66
C ILE A 46 -0.87 2.15 11.30
N PRO A 47 -1.20 0.85 11.15
CA PRO A 47 -0.45 -0.22 11.78
C PRO A 47 0.97 -0.33 11.21
N GLY A 48 1.94 -0.50 12.11
CA GLY A 48 3.33 -0.73 11.78
C GLY A 48 3.65 -2.19 11.47
N PRO A 49 4.93 -2.50 11.17
CA PRO A 49 5.39 -3.87 10.99
C PRO A 49 5.19 -4.70 12.26
N GLY A 50 4.49 -5.83 12.15
CA GLY A 50 4.20 -6.73 13.28
C GLY A 50 2.94 -6.39 14.06
N ASP A 51 2.36 -5.20 13.85
CA ASP A 51 1.09 -4.84 14.45
C ASP A 51 -0.07 -5.61 13.83
N ARG A 52 -1.15 -5.73 14.58
CA ARG A 52 -2.41 -6.28 14.08
C ARG A 52 -3.30 -5.14 13.62
N LEU A 53 -3.83 -5.26 12.40
CA LEU A 53 -4.85 -4.36 11.92
C LEU A 53 -6.19 -4.71 12.59
N LEU A 54 -6.84 -3.69 13.16
CA LEU A 54 -8.13 -3.79 13.84
C LEU A 54 -9.13 -2.84 13.19
N CYS A 55 -10.42 -3.08 13.43
CA CYS A 55 -11.47 -2.22 12.90
C CYS A 55 -11.38 -0.80 13.48
N GLU A 56 -11.40 0.21 12.60
CA GLU A 56 -11.42 1.63 12.98
C GLU A 56 -12.54 1.96 13.98
N ARG A 57 -13.71 1.34 13.82
CA ARG A 57 -14.95 1.71 14.52
C ARG A 57 -15.11 1.00 15.87
N CYS A 58 -14.83 -0.30 15.93
CA CYS A 58 -15.09 -1.12 17.11
C CYS A 58 -13.87 -1.85 17.66
N GLN A 59 -12.69 -1.67 17.06
CA GLN A 59 -11.44 -2.38 17.41
C GLN A 59 -11.54 -3.91 17.31
N GLY A 60 -12.56 -4.43 16.63
CA GLY A 60 -12.73 -5.85 16.39
C GLY A 60 -11.79 -6.42 15.33
N PRO A 61 -11.71 -7.75 15.21
CA PRO A 61 -10.90 -8.43 14.21
C PRO A 61 -11.41 -8.13 12.79
N VAL A 62 -10.47 -8.10 11.85
CA VAL A 62 -10.74 -7.83 10.43
C VAL A 62 -10.26 -8.99 9.56
N TYR A 63 -10.86 -9.10 8.39
CA TYR A 63 -10.47 -10.04 7.34
C TYR A 63 -10.45 -9.32 6.00
N LEU A 64 -9.83 -9.95 5.00
CA LEU A 64 -9.83 -9.46 3.62
C LEU A 64 -11.05 -9.98 2.87
N GLU A 65 -11.81 -9.08 2.25
CA GLU A 65 -12.97 -9.39 1.41
C GLU A 65 -12.78 -8.80 0.00
N ASP A 66 -13.58 -9.27 -0.96
CA ASP A 66 -13.64 -8.72 -2.32
C ASP A 66 -12.29 -8.58 -3.03
N LEU A 67 -11.45 -9.62 -2.91
CA LEU A 67 -10.14 -9.66 -3.56
C LEU A 67 -10.26 -9.57 -5.09
N LYS A 68 -9.69 -8.51 -5.67
CA LYS A 68 -9.73 -8.21 -7.11
C LYS A 68 -8.33 -8.12 -7.70
N PRO A 69 -8.14 -8.53 -8.96
CA PRO A 69 -6.95 -8.19 -9.73
C PRO A 69 -6.75 -6.68 -9.80
N LEU A 70 -5.52 -6.21 -9.62
CA LEU A 70 -5.10 -4.91 -10.10
C LEU A 70 -4.22 -5.12 -11.35
N PRO A 71 -4.59 -4.51 -12.50
CA PRO A 71 -3.72 -4.49 -13.66
C PRO A 71 -2.43 -3.76 -13.28
N VAL A 72 -1.29 -4.42 -13.46
CA VAL A 72 0.01 -3.77 -13.29
C VAL A 72 0.31 -3.08 -14.60
N GLU A 73 0.12 -1.76 -14.68
CA GLU A 73 0.63 -1.02 -15.83
C GLU A 73 2.17 -1.06 -15.78
N PRO A 74 2.84 -1.40 -16.89
CA PRO A 74 4.29 -1.42 -16.92
C PRO A 74 4.80 0.00 -16.69
N VAL A 75 5.53 0.20 -15.59
CA VAL A 75 6.21 1.47 -15.32
C VAL A 75 7.29 1.64 -16.37
N LEU A 76 7.05 2.51 -17.35
CA LEU A 76 8.09 2.95 -18.28
C LEU A 76 9.12 3.76 -17.48
N MET A 77 10.27 3.15 -17.20
CA MET A 77 11.39 3.84 -16.55
C MET A 77 11.90 4.95 -17.47
N VAL A 78 11.60 6.21 -17.13
CA VAL A 78 12.18 7.36 -17.82
C VAL A 78 13.56 7.60 -17.24
N GLU A 79 14.60 7.23 -18.00
CA GLU A 79 15.99 7.55 -17.66
C GLU A 79 16.19 9.07 -17.68
N THR A 80 16.18 9.71 -16.50
CA THR A 80 16.57 11.11 -16.39
C THR A 80 18.10 11.22 -16.53
N LYS A 81 18.57 11.64 -17.71
CA LYS A 81 19.98 11.97 -17.95
C LYS A 81 20.47 12.99 -16.91
N PRO A 82 21.61 12.75 -16.23
CA PRO A 82 22.13 13.69 -15.24
C PRO A 82 22.62 14.99 -15.90
N LYS A 83 22.06 16.11 -15.46
CA LYS A 83 22.41 17.47 -15.91
C LYS A 83 23.78 17.84 -15.35
N ARG A 84 24.84 17.74 -16.17
CA ARG A 84 26.21 18.18 -15.81
C ARG A 84 26.19 19.65 -15.39
N ARG A 85 26.46 19.92 -14.10
CA ARG A 85 26.68 21.28 -13.59
C ARG A 85 28.04 21.76 -14.10
N SER A 86 28.03 22.69 -15.04
CA SER A 86 29.23 23.39 -15.49
C SER A 86 29.68 24.36 -14.39
N ALA A 87 30.75 24.02 -13.68
CA ALA A 87 31.37 24.89 -12.69
C ALA A 87 32.10 26.02 -13.42
N LYS A 88 31.49 27.20 -13.47
CA LYS A 88 32.14 28.44 -13.91
C LYS A 88 32.72 29.13 -12.68
N THR A 89 33.95 28.77 -12.32
CA THR A 89 34.70 29.52 -11.30
C THR A 89 35.18 30.82 -11.92
N ARG A 90 34.86 31.95 -11.27
CA ARG A 90 35.32 33.31 -11.60
C ARG A 90 35.98 33.90 -10.36
N ALA A 91 36.95 34.79 -10.62
CA ALA A 91 37.70 35.68 -9.72
C ALA A 91 38.81 35.00 -8.89
N ALA A 92 39.98 35.60 -8.65
CA ALA A 92 40.41 37.01 -8.80
C ALA A 92 41.85 37.10 -9.34
#